data_AF-A0A2S2P024-F1
#
_entry.id   AF-A0A2S2P024-F1
#
_cell.length_a   1.000
_cell.length_b   1.000
_cell.length_c   1.000
_cell.angle_alpha   90.00
_cell.angle_beta   90.00
_cell.angle_gamma   90.00
#
_symmetry.space_group_name_H-M   'P 1'
#
loop_
_entity.id
_entity.type
_entity.pdbx_description
1 polymer ?
#
loop_
_entity_poly.entity_id
_entity_poly.type
_entity_poly.pdbx_seq_one_letter_code
_entity_poly.pdbx_strand_id
1 'polypeptide(L)'
;TVLVTLSVVIAVAVPTIGPFIGLIGAFCFSLLGIVVPVIIEFATYWDDVTIWMSVRNAVLISVGFLALVFGTANSVVDIITAYNPALQAVKCAINSTLTEPITE
;
A
#
# COMPACT_ATOMS: atom_id res chain seq x y z
N THR A 1 16.39 -14.43 -10.44
CA THR A 1 16.30 -13.45 -11.55
C THR A 1 14.95 -12.75 -11.59
N VAL A 2 13.80 -13.44 -11.56
CA VAL A 2 12.45 -12.81 -11.61
C VAL A 2 12.21 -11.76 -10.51
N LEU A 3 12.51 -12.10 -9.25
CA LEU A 3 12.35 -11.17 -8.12
C LEU A 3 13.23 -9.91 -8.29
N VAL A 4 14.46 -10.10 -8.77
CA VAL A 4 15.42 -9.01 -9.02
C VAL A 4 14.91 -8.09 -10.13
N THR A 5 14.45 -8.65 -11.25
CA THR A 5 13.93 -7.84 -12.36
C THR A 5 12.70 -7.04 -11.94
N LEU A 6 11.82 -7.63 -11.14
CA LEU A 6 10.60 -6.97 -10.66
C LEU A 6 10.92 -5.81 -9.72
N SER A 7 11.86 -6.00 -8.78
CA SER A 7 12.34 -4.94 -7.90
C SER A 7 12.99 -3.78 -8.67
N VAL A 8 13.82 -4.10 -9.68
CA VAL A 8 14.47 -3.08 -10.53
C VAL A 8 13.44 -2.27 -11.33
N VAL A 9 12.43 -2.94 -11.92
CA VAL A 9 11.36 -2.24 -12.66
C VAL A 9 10.58 -1.29 -11.76
N ILE A 10 10.23 -1.71 -10.54
CA ILE A 10 9.49 -0.83 -9.60
C ILE A 10 10.37 0.34 -9.13
N ALA A 11 11.65 0.11 -8.87
CA ALA A 11 12.59 1.17 -8.47
C ALA A 11 12.76 2.25 -9.55
N VAL A 12 12.72 1.88 -10.83
CA VAL A 12 12.76 2.84 -11.95
C VAL A 12 11.42 3.56 -12.11
N ALA A 13 10.29 2.88 -11.89
CA ALA A 13 8.96 3.48 -12.02
C ALA A 13 8.65 4.51 -10.93
N VAL A 14 9.11 4.28 -9.69
CA VAL A 14 8.82 5.16 -8.54
C VAL A 14 10.12 5.42 -7.74
N PRO A 15 10.95 6.40 -8.14
CA PRO A 15 12.17 6.78 -7.41
C PRO A 15 11.94 7.41 -6.02
N THR A 16 10.69 7.75 -5.65
CA THR A 16 10.35 8.27 -4.31
C THR A 16 10.01 7.12 -3.33
N ILE A 17 10.80 6.98 -2.26
CA ILE A 17 10.66 5.86 -1.29
C ILE A 17 9.36 5.94 -0.46
N GLY A 18 8.82 7.14 -0.22
CA GLY A 18 7.60 7.33 0.60
C GLY A 18 6.40 6.51 0.10
N PRO A 19 5.94 6.76 -1.13
CA PRO A 19 4.84 5.99 -1.72
C PRO A 19 5.14 4.49 -1.89
N PHE A 20 6.41 4.13 -2.10
CA PHE A 20 6.84 2.74 -2.26
C PHE A 20 6.64 1.92 -0.98
N ILE A 21 6.96 2.48 0.19
CA ILE A 21 6.73 1.82 1.49
C ILE A 21 5.23 1.60 1.73
N GLY A 22 4.39 2.56 1.38
CA GLY A 22 2.93 2.43 1.48
C GLY A 22 2.37 1.30 0.60
N LEU A 23 2.89 1.17 -0.63
CA LEU A 23 2.46 0.14 -1.58
C LEU A 23 2.90 -1.25 -1.13
N ILE A 24 4.16 -1.39 -0.70
CA ILE A 24 4.70 -2.66 -0.17
C ILE A 24 3.91 -3.09 1.07
N GLY A 25 3.56 -2.15 1.95
CA GLY A 25 2.81 -2.43 3.18
C GLY A 25 1.40 -2.91 2.89
N ALA A 26 0.68 -2.26 1.98
CA ALA A 26 -0.67 -2.66 1.58
C ALA A 26 -0.70 -4.04 0.91
N PHE A 27 0.29 -4.32 0.06
CA PHE A 27 0.42 -5.61 -0.62
C PHE A 27 0.80 -6.73 0.34
N CYS A 28 1.78 -6.47 1.22
CA CYS A 28 2.27 -7.41 2.22
C CYS A 28 1.19 -7.74 3.25
N PHE A 29 0.45 -6.74 3.74
CA PHE A 29 -0.67 -6.95 4.66
C PHE A 29 -1.79 -7.79 4.02
N SER A 30 -2.11 -7.58 2.74
CA SER A 30 -3.09 -8.38 2.02
C SER A 30 -2.64 -9.86 1.92
N LEU A 31 -1.36 -10.12 1.64
CA LEU A 31 -0.82 -11.48 1.52
C LEU A 31 -0.59 -12.16 2.88
N LEU A 32 0.13 -11.53 3.81
CA LEU A 32 0.44 -12.17 5.10
C LEU A 32 -0.72 -12.09 6.09
N GLY A 33 -1.39 -10.94 6.16
CA GLY A 33 -2.49 -10.74 7.10
C GLY A 33 -3.75 -11.47 6.71
N ILE A 34 -4.04 -11.58 5.41
CA ILE A 34 -5.36 -12.05 4.94
C ILE A 34 -5.26 -13.34 4.11
N VAL A 35 -4.27 -13.52 3.24
CA VAL A 35 -4.16 -14.79 2.49
C VAL A 35 -3.78 -15.97 3.40
N VAL A 36 -2.97 -15.77 4.44
CA VAL A 36 -2.63 -16.84 5.40
C VAL A 36 -3.86 -17.43 6.11
N PRO A 37 -4.74 -16.64 6.78
CA PRO A 37 -5.93 -17.21 7.43
C PRO A 37 -6.89 -17.87 6.44
N VAL A 38 -7.04 -17.31 5.23
CA VAL A 38 -7.85 -17.90 4.14
C VAL A 38 -7.31 -19.28 3.75
N ILE A 39 -6.00 -19.42 3.61
CA ILE A 39 -5.36 -20.71 3.27
C ILE A 39 -5.51 -21.72 4.41
N ILE A 40 -5.33 -21.32 5.66
CA ILE A 40 -5.48 -22.23 6.82
C ILE A 40 -6.92 -22.75 6.91
N GLU A 41 -7.89 -21.89 6.69
CA GLU A 41 -9.31 -22.24 6.64
C GLU A 41 -9.63 -23.21 5.50
N PHE A 42 -9.06 -22.97 4.31
CA PHE A 42 -9.22 -23.84 3.15
C PHE A 42 -8.54 -25.21 3.33
N ALA A 43 -7.37 -25.24 3.97
CA ALA A 43 -6.62 -26.47 4.23
C ALA A 43 -7.27 -27.33 5.32
N THR A 44 -7.94 -26.72 6.30
CA THR A 44 -8.53 -27.43 7.44
C THR A 44 -9.92 -28.00 7.13
N TYR A 45 -10.73 -27.30 6.33
CA TYR A 45 -12.14 -27.66 6.08
C TYR A 45 -12.38 -28.17 4.65
N TRP A 46 -11.52 -29.08 4.17
CA TRP A 46 -11.64 -29.59 2.80
C TRP A 46 -12.93 -30.43 2.56
N ASP A 47 -13.44 -31.12 3.60
CA ASP A 47 -14.57 -32.07 3.46
C ASP A 47 -15.90 -31.54 4.04
N ASP A 48 -15.86 -30.65 5.05
CA ASP A 48 -17.04 -30.10 5.72
C ASP A 48 -17.13 -28.57 5.60
N VAL A 49 -17.33 -28.07 4.37
CA VAL A 49 -17.60 -26.63 4.15
C VAL A 49 -18.98 -26.27 4.68
N THR A 50 -19.00 -25.57 5.82
CA THR A 50 -20.22 -24.99 6.38
C THR A 50 -20.40 -23.55 5.86
N ILE A 51 -21.65 -23.14 5.57
CA ILE A 51 -22.01 -21.81 5.04
C ILE A 51 -21.43 -20.68 5.92
N TRP A 52 -21.42 -20.90 7.24
CA TRP A 52 -20.90 -19.93 8.22
C TRP A 52 -19.39 -19.71 8.11
N MET A 53 -18.64 -20.76 7.73
CA MET A 53 -17.19 -20.69 7.48
C MET A 53 -16.94 -19.88 6.20
N SER A 54 -17.65 -20.23 5.12
CA SER A 54 -17.54 -19.50 3.84
C SER A 54 -17.83 -18.00 3.96
N VAL A 55 -18.74 -17.59 4.85
CA VAL A 55 -19.02 -16.17 5.11
C VAL A 55 -17.82 -15.48 5.77
N ARG A 56 -17.17 -16.11 6.75
CA ARG A 56 -15.99 -15.51 7.39
C ARG A 56 -14.83 -15.37 6.42
N ASN A 57 -14.59 -16.40 5.61
CA ASN A 57 -13.59 -16.35 4.55
C ASN A 57 -13.87 -15.21 3.55
N ALA A 58 -15.12 -15.06 3.13
CA ALA A 58 -15.54 -13.99 2.21
C ALA A 58 -15.35 -12.59 2.83
N VAL A 59 -15.69 -12.42 4.11
CA VAL A 59 -15.45 -11.16 4.84
C VAL A 59 -13.95 -10.84 4.88
N LEU A 60 -13.09 -11.81 5.21
CA LEU A 60 -11.64 -11.59 5.24
C LEU A 60 -11.09 -11.19 3.86
N ILE A 61 -11.50 -11.88 2.79
CA ILE A 61 -11.11 -11.54 1.41
C ILE A 61 -11.57 -10.13 1.06
N SER A 62 -12.81 -9.76 1.38
CA SER A 62 -13.34 -8.42 1.10
C SER A 62 -12.56 -7.31 1.81
N VAL A 63 -12.20 -7.52 3.08
CA VAL A 63 -11.39 -6.57 3.86
C VAL A 63 -9.98 -6.46 3.26
N GLY A 64 -9.41 -7.56 2.79
CA GLY A 64 -8.07 -7.55 2.17
C GLY A 64 -8.03 -6.90 0.82
N PHE A 65 -9.11 -7.02 0.05
CA PHE A 65 -9.28 -6.27 -1.18
C PHE A 65 -9.44 -4.77 -0.90
N LEU A 66 -10.26 -4.39 0.09
CA LEU A 66 -10.40 -3.01 0.52
C LEU A 66 -9.05 -2.42 0.97
N ALA A 67 -8.31 -3.13 1.82
CA ALA A 67 -7.00 -2.68 2.29
C ALA A 67 -6.00 -2.50 1.15
N LEU A 68 -6.02 -3.40 0.15
CA LEU A 68 -5.17 -3.30 -1.04
C LEU A 68 -5.57 -2.10 -1.91
N VAL A 69 -6.87 -1.90 -2.17
CA VAL A 69 -7.36 -0.77 -2.97
C VAL A 69 -7.07 0.56 -2.27
N PHE A 70 -7.40 0.69 -0.98
CA PHE A 70 -7.13 1.91 -0.23
C PHE A 70 -5.63 2.19 -0.12
N GLY A 71 -4.82 1.17 0.17
CA GLY A 71 -3.38 1.33 0.28
C GLY A 71 -2.71 1.72 -1.04
N THR A 72 -3.08 1.07 -2.15
CA THR A 72 -2.60 1.42 -3.49
C THR A 72 -3.08 2.80 -3.93
N ALA A 73 -4.35 3.15 -3.71
CA ALA A 73 -4.90 4.46 -4.03
C ALA A 73 -4.16 5.57 -3.27
N ASN A 74 -3.90 5.37 -1.97
CA ASN A 74 -3.19 6.36 -1.17
C ASN A 74 -1.73 6.52 -1.64
N SER A 75 -1.04 5.42 -1.96
CA SER A 75 0.30 5.48 -2.56
C SER A 75 0.30 6.18 -3.92
N VAL A 76 -0.67 5.91 -4.79
CA VAL A 76 -0.74 6.53 -6.13
C VAL A 76 -1.02 8.04 -6.04
N VAL A 77 -1.89 8.48 -5.14
CA VAL A 77 -2.17 9.91 -4.91
C VAL A 77 -0.92 10.64 -4.41
N ASP A 78 -0.14 10.01 -3.52
CA ASP A 78 1.10 10.59 -3.01
C ASP A 78 2.16 10.70 -4.11
N ILE A 79 2.28 9.70 -5.00
CA ILE A 79 3.13 9.78 -6.21
C ILE A 79 2.67 10.94 -7.10
N ILE A 80 1.40 11.03 -7.46
CA ILE A 80 0.94 12.09 -8.37
C ILE A 80 1.19 13.48 -7.76
N THR A 81 1.01 13.62 -6.46
CA THR A 81 1.24 14.89 -5.73
C THR A 81 2.73 15.24 -5.67
N ALA A 82 3.59 14.26 -5.39
CA ALA A 82 5.04 14.44 -5.33
C ALA A 82 5.65 14.83 -6.69
N TYR A 83 5.01 14.44 -7.80
CA TYR A 83 5.48 14.72 -9.15
C TYR A 83 4.82 15.96 -9.77
N ASN A 84 3.97 16.69 -9.05
CA ASN A 84 3.40 17.94 -9.53
C ASN A 84 4.37 19.11 -9.26
N PRO A 85 5.14 19.58 -10.27
CA PRO A 85 6.26 20.50 -10.06
C PRO A 85 5.82 21.87 -9.56
N ALA A 86 4.59 22.30 -9.90
CA ALA A 86 4.04 23.58 -9.48
C ALA A 86 3.76 23.62 -7.96
N LEU A 87 3.32 22.51 -7.37
CA LEU A 87 3.03 22.42 -5.94
C LEU A 87 4.34 22.34 -5.13
N GLN A 88 5.36 21.62 -5.62
CA GLN A 88 6.64 21.50 -4.93
C GLN A 88 7.41 22.83 -4.86
N ALA A 89 7.35 23.64 -5.92
CA ALA A 89 7.93 24.99 -5.92
C ALA A 89 7.26 25.89 -4.85
N VAL A 90 5.93 25.84 -4.74
CA VAL A 90 5.17 26.59 -3.73
C VAL A 90 5.45 26.07 -2.32
N LYS A 91 5.51 24.75 -2.12
CA LYS A 91 5.75 24.14 -0.79
C LYS A 91 7.16 24.45 -0.27
N CYS A 92 8.17 24.43 -1.15
CA CYS A 92 9.53 24.89 -0.82
C CYS A 92 9.58 26.39 -0.51
N ALA A 93 8.94 27.23 -1.33
CA ALA A 93 8.92 28.68 -1.12
C ALA A 93 8.21 29.08 0.19
N ILE A 94 7.10 28.42 0.51
CA ILE A 94 6.38 28.60 1.79
C ILE A 94 7.24 28.10 2.95
N ASN A 95 7.85 26.91 2.84
CA ASN A 95 8.67 26.40 3.94
C ASN A 95 9.84 27.34 4.25
N SER A 96 10.47 27.96 3.24
CA SER A 96 11.52 28.96 3.46
C SER A 96 11.03 30.26 4.12
N THR A 97 9.77 30.66 3.89
CA THR A 97 9.19 31.85 4.54
C THR A 97 8.71 31.59 5.96
N LEU A 98 8.46 30.32 6.32
CA LEU A 98 8.07 29.92 7.68
C LEU A 98 9.26 29.52 8.56
N THR A 99 10.44 29.29 7.97
CA THR A 99 11.70 29.03 8.68
C THR A 99 12.60 30.24 8.79
N GLU A 100 12.15 31.45 8.48
CA GLU A 100 12.76 32.60 9.16
C GLU A 100 12.38 32.44 10.64
N PRO A 101 13.31 32.03 11.55
CA PRO A 101 13.08 32.38 12.93
C PRO A 101 12.95 33.90 12.90
N ILE A 102 11.79 34.40 13.33
CA ILE A 102 11.74 35.63 14.12
C ILE A 102 12.83 35.47 15.20
N THR A 103 14.03 35.92 14.85
CA THR A 103 15.11 36.17 15.78
C THR A 103 14.64 37.32 16.65
N GLU A 104 14.07 36.99 17.80
CA GLU A 104 14.30 37.72 19.03
C GLU A 104 15.17 36.87 19.95
#